data_AF-A0A1Y4NWG1-F1
#
_entry.id   AF-A0A1Y4NWG1-F1
#
_cell.length_a   1.000
_cell.length_b   1.000
_cell.length_c   1.000
_cell.angle_alpha   90.00
_cell.angle_beta   90.00
_cell.angle_gamma   90.00
#
_symmetry.space_group_name_H-M   'P 1'
#
loop_
_entity.id
_entity.type
_entity.pdbx_description
1 polymer ?
#
loop_
_entity_poly.entity_id
_entity_poly.type
_entity_poly.pdbx_seq_one_letter_code
_entity_poly.pdbx_strand_id
1 'polypeptide(L)'
;MGEMYEVLRFIEHGSQCRQSMDYVQGTILIYYLRDSPQVEKSVLFGWFMQIGTSLDQYRRCRKGQPYRYLNPYSILVSEEGRLLLLDPDSPENDFILKRMQQRAVRAHFVKPALDAGRRGTGGDLFGFGRTVQFMLACTHVSPPLTRREEMCLMRFIDRCTVNEKKRYEDVRQALDELPVFSERRAAVKGKGRVIALGTAAVLLLCAVSCGIFMEEYRNGQAERAEAAEETAEARSEERAEATAEEPEMAQEMPDFVSGEQGEERDPDGTDPAALPELVQETAAALDAALLENTSQGNQEVLLAGKELEQKTLRALAAAYEREEMAENAIRAYRRLIEVEDRSGMIEQAGIRKMELEAAAGMYAQAVLTGEEVLERVGESQTVTERIQQYRALESGEVQTDAAE
;
A
#
# COMPACT_ATOMS: atom_id res chain seq x y z
N MET A 1 -8.94 33.23 -3.56
CA MET A 1 -8.36 34.20 -2.60
C MET A 1 -7.81 33.39 -1.46
N GLY A 2 -6.50 33.47 -1.20
CA GLY A 2 -5.88 32.71 -0.11
C GLY A 2 -6.26 33.29 1.24
N GLU A 3 -6.46 32.43 2.23
CA GLU A 3 -6.64 32.81 3.63
C GLU A 3 -5.27 33.04 4.28
N MET A 4 -5.21 33.83 5.36
CA MET A 4 -3.99 34.06 6.14
C MET A 4 -3.89 33.01 7.24
N TYR A 5 -2.71 32.43 7.41
CA TYR A 5 -2.45 31.41 8.44
C TYR A 5 -1.19 31.74 9.21
N GLU A 6 -1.18 31.42 10.51
CA GLU A 6 0.01 31.51 11.34
C GLU A 6 0.89 30.27 11.13
N VAL A 7 2.10 30.48 10.65
CA VAL A 7 3.05 29.42 10.28
C VAL A 7 4.33 29.50 11.10
N LEU A 8 4.97 28.35 11.24
CA LEU A 8 6.27 28.21 11.84
C LEU A 8 7.35 28.62 10.83
N ARG A 9 8.20 29.56 11.23
CA ARG A 9 9.38 29.97 10.49
C ARG A 9 10.63 29.64 11.27
N PHE A 10 11.62 29.06 10.60
CA PHE A 10 12.88 28.68 11.24
C PHE A 10 14.02 29.55 10.69
N ILE A 11 14.77 30.14 11.60
CA ILE A 11 15.96 30.96 11.29
C ILE A 11 17.18 30.17 11.74
N GLU A 12 18.02 29.82 10.77
CA GLU A 12 19.26 29.06 11.00
C GLU A 12 20.48 29.97 10.97
N HIS A 13 21.28 29.90 12.03
CA HIS A 13 22.61 30.51 12.10
C HIS A 13 23.63 29.45 12.52
N GLY A 14 24.27 28.82 11.53
CA GLY A 14 25.19 27.71 11.75
C GLY A 14 24.46 26.52 12.40
N SER A 15 24.89 26.13 13.60
CA SER A 15 24.23 25.05 14.36
C SER A 15 22.97 25.47 15.10
N GLN A 16 22.72 26.79 15.26
CA GLN A 16 21.58 27.31 16.00
C GLN A 16 20.32 27.40 15.13
N CYS A 17 19.21 26.85 15.63
CA CYS A 17 17.86 26.99 15.10
C CYS A 17 17.06 27.88 16.05
N ARG A 18 16.41 28.93 15.53
CA ARG A 18 15.39 29.69 16.27
C ARG A 18 14.06 29.63 15.55
N GLN A 19 12.99 29.40 16.31
CA GLN A 19 11.63 29.46 15.82
C GLN A 19 11.14 30.92 15.90
N SER A 20 10.49 31.38 14.84
CA SER A 20 9.71 32.61 14.75
C SER A 20 8.33 32.26 14.20
N MET A 21 7.34 33.12 14.45
CA MET A 21 6.03 33.03 13.81
C MET A 21 5.99 33.97 12.62
N ASP A 22 5.19 33.61 11.61
CA ASP A 22 4.90 34.45 10.46
C ASP A 22 3.44 34.28 10.07
N TYR A 23 2.85 35.32 9.45
CA TYR A 23 1.48 35.26 8.94
C TYR A 23 1.54 35.24 7.42
N VAL A 24 1.17 34.11 6.84
CA VAL A 24 1.36 33.85 5.41
C VAL A 24 0.04 33.56 4.73
N GLN A 25 -0.18 34.22 3.59
CA GLN A 25 -1.30 33.92 2.71
C GLN A 25 -1.04 32.63 1.95
N GLY A 26 -2.03 31.74 1.89
CA GLY A 26 -1.89 30.50 1.16
C GLY A 26 -3.14 29.63 1.18
N THR A 27 -2.93 28.37 0.80
CA THR A 27 -3.96 27.32 0.78
C THR A 27 -3.44 26.10 1.50
N ILE A 28 -4.24 25.50 2.37
CA ILE A 28 -3.89 24.24 3.04
C ILE A 28 -3.64 23.14 2.02
N LEU A 29 -2.60 22.33 2.22
CA LEU A 29 -2.10 21.34 1.26
C LEU A 29 -3.19 20.40 0.73
N ILE A 30 -4.08 19.92 1.60
CA ILE A 30 -5.20 19.04 1.17
C ILE A 30 -6.12 19.71 0.13
N TYR A 31 -6.44 20.99 0.31
CA TYR A 31 -7.29 21.73 -0.60
C TYR A 31 -6.53 22.11 -1.86
N TYR A 32 -5.25 22.49 -1.72
CA TYR A 32 -4.39 22.80 -2.86
C TYR A 32 -4.26 21.62 -3.81
N LEU A 33 -3.98 20.42 -3.30
CA LEU A 33 -3.81 19.22 -4.12
C LEU A 33 -5.13 18.74 -4.75
N ARG A 34 -6.26 18.94 -4.07
CA ARG A 34 -7.58 18.65 -4.63
C ARG A 34 -7.88 19.52 -5.85
N ASP A 35 -7.55 20.81 -5.76
CA ASP A 35 -7.92 21.79 -6.77
C ASP A 35 -6.84 21.94 -7.87
N SER A 36 -5.61 21.45 -7.62
CA SER A 36 -4.46 21.50 -8.54
C SER A 36 -3.65 20.20 -8.51
N PRO A 37 -4.14 19.13 -9.17
CA PRO A 37 -3.51 17.81 -9.11
C PRO A 37 -2.22 17.70 -9.95
N GLN A 38 -2.03 18.54 -10.97
CA GLN A 38 -0.83 18.53 -11.81
C GLN A 38 0.34 19.20 -11.09
N VAL A 39 1.37 18.43 -10.75
CA VAL A 39 2.56 18.94 -10.04
C VAL A 39 3.82 18.55 -10.80
N GLU A 40 4.74 19.51 -10.96
CA GLU A 40 6.03 19.21 -11.56
C GLU A 40 6.84 18.28 -10.65
N LYS A 41 7.52 17.29 -11.23
CA LYS A 41 8.33 16.34 -10.47
C LYS A 41 9.34 17.04 -9.55
N SER A 42 10.04 18.06 -10.04
CA SER A 42 11.02 18.83 -9.27
C SER A 42 10.40 19.49 -8.03
N VAL A 43 9.22 20.09 -8.19
CA VAL A 43 8.44 20.73 -7.14
C VAL A 43 7.99 19.70 -6.11
N LEU A 44 7.49 18.54 -6.54
CA LEU A 44 7.04 17.47 -5.63
C LEU A 44 8.18 16.97 -4.73
N PHE A 45 9.35 16.67 -5.30
CA PHE A 45 10.51 16.27 -4.50
C PHE A 45 11.00 17.41 -3.60
N GLY A 46 10.95 18.66 -4.10
CA GLY A 46 11.24 19.85 -3.30
C GLY A 46 10.31 19.99 -2.10
N TRP A 47 9.03 19.67 -2.26
CA TRP A 47 8.04 19.65 -1.18
C TRP A 47 8.32 18.57 -0.14
N PHE A 48 8.69 17.35 -0.55
CA PHE A 48 9.10 16.31 0.41
C PHE A 48 10.28 16.77 1.26
N MET A 49 11.29 17.39 0.63
CA MET A 49 12.43 17.96 1.33
C MET A 49 12.01 19.08 2.29
N GLN A 50 11.15 20.01 1.85
CA GLN A 50 10.67 21.12 2.70
C GLN A 50 9.94 20.63 3.96
N ILE A 51 9.10 19.60 3.84
CA ILE A 51 8.41 19.00 4.98
C ILE A 51 9.42 18.41 5.96
N GLY A 52 10.33 17.55 5.47
CA GLY A 52 11.32 16.90 6.33
C GLY A 52 12.28 17.91 6.99
N THR A 53 12.74 18.92 6.24
CA THR A 53 13.59 19.99 6.78
C THR A 53 12.87 20.78 7.88
N SER A 54 11.60 21.12 7.67
CA SER A 54 10.80 21.84 8.66
C SER A 54 10.62 21.03 9.95
N LEU A 55 10.45 19.71 9.86
CA LEU A 55 10.36 18.82 11.02
C LEU A 55 11.68 18.71 11.79
N ASP A 56 12.81 18.60 11.09
CA ASP A 56 14.13 18.59 11.75
C ASP A 56 14.38 19.92 12.48
N GLN A 57 14.07 21.04 11.82
CA GLN A 57 14.18 22.38 12.41
C GLN A 57 13.27 22.54 13.63
N TYR A 58 11.99 22.15 13.53
CA TYR A 58 11.06 22.17 14.66
C TYR A 58 11.62 21.45 15.88
N ARG A 59 12.11 20.22 15.67
CA ARG A 59 12.67 19.40 16.74
C ARG A 59 13.91 20.03 17.37
N ARG A 60 14.83 20.56 16.56
CA ARG A 60 16.05 21.25 17.03
C ARG A 60 15.69 22.48 17.85
N CYS A 61 14.71 23.24 17.40
CA CYS A 61 14.22 24.44 18.07
C CYS A 61 13.46 24.12 19.38
N ARG A 62 12.77 22.97 19.49
CA ARG A 62 11.96 22.56 20.65
C ARG A 62 12.58 21.46 21.52
N LYS A 63 13.92 21.39 21.61
CA LYS A 63 14.66 20.44 22.48
C LYS A 63 14.26 18.97 22.30
N GLY A 64 13.99 18.54 21.07
CA GLY A 64 13.64 17.15 20.79
C GLY A 64 12.13 16.85 20.82
N GLN A 65 11.27 17.82 21.12
CA GLN A 65 9.82 17.59 21.09
C GLN A 65 9.33 17.35 19.65
N PRO A 66 8.46 16.35 19.45
CA PRO A 66 7.87 16.07 18.14
C PRO A 66 6.76 17.06 17.80
N TYR A 67 6.47 17.21 16.51
CA TYR A 67 5.38 18.05 15.99
C TYR A 67 3.99 17.42 16.23
N ARG A 68 3.90 16.09 16.23
CA ARG A 68 2.71 15.26 16.58
C ARG A 68 1.52 15.32 15.63
N TYR A 69 1.35 16.39 14.87
CA TYR A 69 0.16 16.63 14.04
C TYR A 69 0.46 16.70 12.54
N LEU A 70 1.56 16.09 12.08
CA LEU A 70 1.91 16.16 10.67
C LEU A 70 0.91 15.39 9.81
N ASN A 71 0.19 16.14 8.97
CA ASN A 71 -0.80 15.64 8.01
C ASN A 71 -1.07 16.74 6.97
N PRO A 72 -1.86 16.47 5.90
CA PRO A 72 -2.16 17.46 4.86
C PRO A 72 -2.94 18.70 5.32
N TYR A 73 -3.53 18.71 6.52
CA TYR A 73 -4.15 19.90 7.10
C TYR A 73 -3.14 20.80 7.83
N SER A 74 -2.02 20.25 8.33
CA SER A 74 -1.00 21.01 9.07
C SER A 74 0.07 21.65 8.20
N ILE A 75 -0.13 21.63 6.88
CA ILE A 75 0.82 22.17 5.91
C ILE A 75 0.12 23.22 5.06
N LEU A 76 0.70 24.41 4.99
CA LEU A 76 0.28 25.50 4.13
C LEU A 76 1.11 25.50 2.85
N VAL A 77 0.46 25.66 1.70
CA VAL A 77 1.09 26.04 0.43
C VAL A 77 1.00 27.56 0.30
N SER A 78 2.14 28.25 0.37
CA SER A 78 2.19 29.71 0.20
C SER A 78 1.92 30.12 -1.25
N GLU A 79 1.67 31.41 -1.49
CA GLU A 79 1.56 31.95 -2.86
C GLU A 79 2.84 31.73 -3.70
N GLU A 80 3.99 31.65 -3.05
CA GLU A 80 5.28 31.31 -3.71
C GLU A 80 5.44 29.80 -4.00
N GLY A 81 4.43 28.98 -3.67
CA GLY A 81 4.47 27.52 -3.88
C GLY A 81 5.35 26.77 -2.88
N ARG A 82 5.67 27.37 -1.72
CA ARG A 82 6.45 26.71 -0.65
C ARG A 82 5.53 26.05 0.38
N LEU A 83 5.99 24.94 0.94
CA LEU A 83 5.33 24.26 2.04
C LEU A 83 5.85 24.79 3.38
N LEU A 84 4.92 25.20 4.24
CA LEU A 84 5.19 25.72 5.57
C LEU A 84 4.36 24.93 6.59
N LEU A 85 4.94 24.64 7.76
CA LEU A 85 4.20 23.99 8.85
C LEU A 85 3.35 25.04 9.58
N LEU A 86 2.09 24.72 9.83
CA LEU A 86 1.24 25.53 10.70
C LEU A 86 1.74 25.46 12.15
N ASP A 87 1.50 26.51 12.92
CA ASP A 87 1.66 26.42 14.38
C ASP A 87 0.42 25.77 15.02
N PRO A 88 0.54 24.58 15.65
CA PRO A 88 -0.58 23.95 16.33
C PRO A 88 -0.97 24.64 17.64
N ASP A 89 -0.11 25.51 18.18
CA ASP A 89 -0.36 26.24 19.43
C ASP A 89 -1.08 27.59 19.18
N SER A 90 -1.25 28.00 17.91
CA SER A 90 -1.88 29.27 17.56
C SER A 90 -3.41 29.19 17.57
N PRO A 91 -4.10 30.11 18.26
CA PRO A 91 -5.56 30.16 18.28
C PRO A 91 -6.15 30.51 16.91
N GLU A 92 -5.40 31.18 16.02
CA GLU A 92 -5.88 31.46 14.67
C GLU A 92 -6.03 30.19 13.83
N ASN A 93 -5.28 29.13 14.18
CA ASN A 93 -5.32 27.84 13.50
C ASN A 93 -6.31 26.84 14.14
N ASP A 94 -7.07 27.22 15.19
CA ASP A 94 -7.94 26.32 15.96
C ASP A 94 -8.93 25.54 15.08
N PHE A 95 -9.48 26.18 14.06
CA PHE A 95 -10.44 25.56 13.15
C PHE A 95 -9.80 24.43 12.32
N ILE A 96 -8.54 24.62 11.88
CA ILE A 96 -7.78 23.58 11.20
C ILE A 96 -7.33 22.52 12.21
N LEU A 97 -6.93 22.90 13.41
CA LEU A 97 -6.55 21.95 14.46
C LEU A 97 -7.70 20.98 14.78
N LYS A 98 -8.95 21.46 14.83
CA LYS A 98 -10.14 20.60 14.94
C LYS A 98 -10.26 19.60 13.79
N ARG A 99 -9.92 19.98 12.56
CA ARG A 99 -9.86 19.08 11.39
C ARG A 99 -8.75 18.05 11.54
N MET A 100 -7.55 18.46 11.95
CA MET A 100 -6.42 17.57 12.22
C MET A 100 -6.74 16.51 13.29
N GLN A 101 -7.58 16.87 14.26
CA GLN A 101 -7.99 15.99 15.37
C GLN A 101 -9.14 15.04 15.04
N GLN A 102 -9.78 15.18 13.87
CA GLN A 102 -10.86 14.28 13.46
C GLN A 102 -10.39 12.82 13.45
N ARG A 103 -11.25 11.91 13.93
CA ARG A 103 -10.90 10.49 14.08
C ARG A 103 -10.40 9.88 12.77
N ALA A 104 -11.05 10.18 11.65
CA ALA A 104 -10.65 9.70 10.32
C ALA A 104 -9.24 10.19 9.91
N VAL A 105 -8.90 11.46 10.18
CA VAL A 105 -7.57 12.01 9.89
C VAL A 105 -6.54 11.35 10.82
N ARG A 106 -6.81 11.29 12.12
CA ARG A 106 -5.90 10.71 13.09
C ARG A 106 -5.61 9.23 12.81
N ALA A 107 -6.62 8.45 12.41
CA ALA A 107 -6.45 7.04 12.07
C ALA A 107 -5.45 6.80 10.93
N HIS A 108 -5.26 7.78 10.04
CA HIS A 108 -4.35 7.65 8.91
C HIS A 108 -2.99 8.34 9.08
N PHE A 109 -2.87 9.33 9.96
CA PHE A 109 -1.65 10.16 10.06
C PHE A 109 -0.97 10.11 11.44
N VAL A 110 -1.63 9.57 12.47
CA VAL A 110 -1.06 9.43 13.81
C VAL A 110 -0.68 7.98 14.07
N LYS A 111 0.57 7.74 14.48
CA LYS A 111 1.01 6.39 14.84
C LYS A 111 0.18 5.88 16.03
N PRO A 112 -0.41 4.67 15.98
CA PRO A 112 -1.11 4.09 17.12
C PRO A 112 -0.22 4.04 18.36
N ALA A 113 -0.81 4.28 19.54
CA ALA A 113 -0.08 4.40 20.79
C ALA A 113 0.60 3.08 21.22
N LEU A 114 0.05 1.93 20.81
CA LEU A 114 0.68 0.61 21.04
C LEU A 114 2.05 0.50 20.34
N ASP A 115 2.19 1.11 19.16
CA ASP A 115 3.41 1.08 18.35
C ASP A 115 4.34 2.28 18.65
N ALA A 116 3.96 3.14 19.59
CA ALA A 116 4.76 4.28 20.00
C ALA A 116 5.92 3.80 20.89
N GLY A 117 6.96 3.26 20.25
CA GLY A 117 8.20 2.90 20.93
C GLY A 117 8.77 4.05 21.77
N ARG A 118 9.64 3.71 22.73
CA ARG A 118 10.20 4.63 23.76
C ARG A 118 10.86 5.94 23.24
N ARG A 119 11.09 6.10 21.93
CA ARG A 119 11.66 7.31 21.33
C ARG A 119 10.53 8.13 20.68
N GLY A 120 10.26 9.32 21.24
CA GLY A 120 9.21 10.26 20.77
C GLY A 120 9.34 10.75 19.32
N THR A 121 10.40 10.39 18.62
CA THR A 121 10.69 10.63 17.20
C THR A 121 9.74 9.90 16.24
N GLY A 122 9.15 8.79 16.70
CA GLY A 122 8.42 7.89 15.84
C GLY A 122 7.07 8.41 15.33
N GLY A 123 6.44 9.36 16.02
CA GLY A 123 5.17 9.93 15.58
C GLY A 123 5.34 10.77 14.30
N ASP A 124 6.32 11.66 14.29
CA ASP A 124 6.55 12.57 13.15
C ASP A 124 7.03 11.82 11.90
N LEU A 125 7.89 10.81 12.07
CA LEU A 125 8.34 9.98 10.94
C LEU A 125 7.18 9.22 10.29
N PHE A 126 6.26 8.70 11.10
CA PHE A 126 5.05 8.04 10.61
C PHE A 126 4.16 9.04 9.85
N GLY A 127 3.86 10.19 10.46
CA GLY A 127 3.09 11.25 9.82
C GLY A 127 3.75 11.74 8.52
N PHE A 128 5.08 11.76 8.45
CA PHE A 128 5.82 12.19 7.28
C PHE A 128 5.64 11.20 6.13
N GLY A 129 5.85 9.91 6.38
CA GLY A 129 5.61 8.87 5.37
C GLY A 129 4.16 8.86 4.86
N ARG A 130 3.18 8.99 5.76
CA ARG A 130 1.75 9.04 5.40
C ARG A 130 1.39 10.31 4.62
N THR A 131 2.01 11.44 4.93
CA THR A 131 1.83 12.69 4.17
C THR A 131 2.43 12.57 2.77
N VAL A 132 3.63 12.01 2.63
CA VAL A 132 4.23 11.73 1.32
C VAL A 132 3.35 10.77 0.51
N GLN A 133 2.84 9.70 1.13
CA GLN A 133 1.92 8.76 0.49
C GLN A 133 0.64 9.46 0.01
N PHE A 134 0.05 10.33 0.83
CA PHE A 134 -1.12 11.13 0.46
C PHE A 134 -0.83 12.04 -0.74
N MET A 135 0.29 12.77 -0.70
CA MET A 135 0.68 13.65 -1.79
C MET A 135 0.80 12.87 -3.11
N LEU A 136 1.49 11.74 -3.10
CA LEU A 136 1.63 10.89 -4.29
C LEU A 136 0.29 10.39 -4.83
N ALA A 137 -0.65 10.02 -3.95
CA ALA A 137 -1.98 9.58 -4.35
C ALA A 137 -2.85 10.69 -4.95
N CYS A 138 -2.66 11.94 -4.51
CA CYS A 138 -3.45 13.09 -4.95
C CYS A 138 -2.82 13.87 -6.10
N THR A 139 -1.58 13.58 -6.49
CA THR A 139 -0.87 14.30 -7.56
C THR A 139 -0.71 13.50 -8.84
N HIS A 140 -0.92 14.15 -9.97
CA HIS A 140 -0.45 13.71 -11.27
C HIS A 140 0.90 14.38 -11.57
N VAL A 141 1.97 13.60 -11.49
CA VAL A 141 3.35 14.11 -11.59
C VAL A 141 3.80 14.23 -13.05
N SER A 142 4.29 15.40 -13.45
CA SER A 142 4.87 15.63 -14.78
C SER A 142 6.34 16.06 -14.68
N PRO A 143 7.29 15.39 -15.37
CA PRO A 143 7.12 14.11 -16.05
C PRO A 143 6.80 12.96 -15.07
N PRO A 144 6.23 11.83 -15.54
CA PRO A 144 5.89 10.69 -14.67
C PRO A 144 7.11 10.16 -13.90
N LEU A 145 6.87 9.62 -12.70
CA LEU A 145 7.90 8.96 -11.90
C LEU A 145 8.48 7.76 -12.67
N THR A 146 9.79 7.56 -12.54
CA THR A 146 10.45 6.36 -13.05
C THR A 146 10.26 5.20 -12.07
N ARG A 147 10.31 3.95 -12.54
CA ARG A 147 10.25 2.76 -11.66
C ARG A 147 11.23 2.79 -10.49
N ARG A 148 12.41 3.41 -10.69
CA ARG A 148 13.42 3.58 -9.62
C ARG A 148 12.98 4.61 -8.58
N GLU A 149 12.37 5.71 -9.01
CA GLU A 149 11.83 6.74 -8.12
C GLU A 149 10.64 6.18 -7.32
N GLU A 150 9.73 5.47 -7.97
CA GLU A 150 8.60 4.79 -7.32
C GLU A 150 9.08 3.77 -6.29
N MET A 151 10.03 2.91 -6.64
CA MET A 151 10.61 1.93 -5.71
C MET A 151 11.32 2.62 -4.53
N CYS A 152 12.02 3.73 -4.78
CA CYS A 152 12.68 4.50 -3.74
C CYS A 152 11.67 5.14 -2.77
N LEU A 153 10.61 5.76 -3.30
CA LEU A 153 9.54 6.36 -2.51
C LEU A 153 8.74 5.31 -1.73
N MET A 154 8.47 4.15 -2.33
CA MET A 154 7.82 3.02 -1.65
C MET A 154 8.65 2.53 -0.46
N ARG A 155 9.97 2.33 -0.65
CA ARG A 155 10.88 1.96 0.45
C ARG A 155 10.97 3.05 1.52
N PHE A 156 10.98 4.32 1.10
CA PHE A 156 10.98 5.45 2.02
C PHE A 156 9.72 5.45 2.90
N ILE A 157 8.54 5.29 2.30
CA ILE A 157 7.25 5.21 3.02
C ILE A 157 7.25 3.99 3.96
N ASP A 158 7.64 2.81 3.49
CA ASP A 158 7.70 1.58 4.28
C ASP A 158 8.56 1.75 5.55
N ARG A 159 9.74 2.37 5.42
CA ARG A 159 10.64 2.65 6.55
C ARG A 159 10.13 3.74 7.50
N CYS A 160 9.26 4.62 7.03
CA CYS A 160 8.57 5.61 7.86
C CYS A 160 7.41 4.98 8.66
N THR A 161 6.66 4.04 8.07
CA THR A 161 5.36 3.59 8.58
C THR A 161 5.30 2.17 9.13
N VAL A 162 5.93 1.17 8.49
CA VAL A 162 5.69 -0.26 8.76
C VAL A 162 6.94 -0.97 9.33
N ASN A 163 8.12 -0.70 8.78
CA ASN A 163 9.28 -1.56 9.02
C ASN A 163 10.09 -1.16 10.26
N GLU A 164 9.78 -1.76 11.42
CA GLU A 164 10.48 -1.45 12.68
C GLU A 164 11.97 -1.84 12.66
N LYS A 165 12.34 -2.89 11.91
CA LYS A 165 13.73 -3.39 11.84
C LYS A 165 14.64 -2.50 11.00
N LYS A 166 14.09 -1.79 10.01
CA LYS A 166 14.84 -0.87 9.11
C LYS A 166 14.39 0.57 9.25
N ARG A 167 13.76 0.94 10.37
CA ARG A 167 13.21 2.27 10.57
C ARG A 167 14.29 3.34 10.52
N TYR A 168 13.94 4.53 10.03
CA TYR A 168 14.76 5.71 10.26
C TYR A 168 14.84 6.03 11.77
N GLU A 169 16.04 6.35 12.24
CA GLU A 169 16.28 6.79 13.62
C GLU A 169 15.72 8.20 13.84
N ASP A 170 15.88 9.07 12.86
CA ASP A 170 15.39 10.45 12.86
C ASP A 170 15.01 10.94 11.46
N VAL A 171 14.54 12.19 11.39
CA VAL A 171 14.10 12.81 10.14
C VAL A 171 15.28 13.13 9.22
N ARG A 172 16.49 13.32 9.75
CA ARG A 172 17.68 13.62 8.94
C ARG A 172 18.08 12.41 8.13
N GLN A 173 18.10 11.22 8.75
CA GLN A 173 18.33 9.98 8.03
C GLN A 173 17.31 9.76 6.91
N ALA A 174 16.05 10.13 7.16
CA ALA A 174 14.99 10.08 6.14
C ALA A 174 15.26 11.07 4.98
N LEU A 175 15.73 12.29 5.30
CA LEU A 175 16.10 13.30 4.30
C LEU A 175 17.29 12.88 3.44
N ASP A 176 18.30 12.23 4.01
CA ASP A 176 19.50 11.79 3.28
C ASP A 176 19.20 10.74 2.21
N GLU A 177 18.13 9.96 2.39
CA GLU A 177 17.69 8.92 1.45
C GLU A 177 16.66 9.41 0.43
N LEU A 178 16.03 10.57 0.64
CA LEU A 178 15.07 11.10 -0.32
C LEU A 178 15.77 11.50 -1.62
N PRO A 179 15.19 11.15 -2.80
CA PRO A 179 15.77 11.55 -4.06
C PRO A 179 15.79 13.07 -4.19
N VAL A 180 16.99 13.66 -4.25
CA VAL A 180 17.13 15.08 -4.61
C VAL A 180 17.05 15.20 -6.13
N PHE A 181 15.93 15.75 -6.62
CA PHE A 181 15.83 16.12 -8.03
C PHE A 181 16.69 17.37 -8.28
N SER A 182 17.89 17.14 -8.82
CA SER A 182 18.76 18.20 -9.33
C SER A 182 18.66 18.20 -10.85
N GLU A 183 18.23 19.32 -11.44
CA GLU A 183 18.23 19.53 -12.90
C GLU A 183 19.59 19.19 -13.56
N ARG A 184 20.69 19.22 -12.79
CA ARG A 184 22.03 18.86 -13.28
C ARG A 184 22.15 17.42 -13.78
N ARG A 185 21.29 16.48 -13.36
CA ARG A 185 21.30 15.10 -13.89
C ARG A 185 20.71 14.99 -15.30
N ALA A 186 19.91 15.94 -15.75
CA ALA A 186 19.44 15.99 -17.14
C ALA A 186 20.55 16.40 -18.12
N ALA A 187 21.52 17.21 -17.68
CA ALA A 187 22.61 17.75 -18.50
C ALA A 187 23.83 16.82 -18.68
N VAL A 188 23.96 15.74 -17.91
CA VAL A 188 25.15 14.85 -17.94
C VAL A 188 25.01 13.67 -18.93
N LYS A 189 23.84 13.49 -19.56
CA LYS A 189 23.67 12.55 -20.70
C LYS A 189 24.25 13.14 -22.01
N GLY A 190 25.53 13.50 -22.00
CA GLY A 190 26.26 14.02 -23.16
C GLY A 190 27.71 13.56 -23.28
N LYS A 191 28.29 12.85 -22.30
CA LYS A 191 29.70 12.43 -22.32
C LYS A 191 29.93 10.99 -21.82
N GLY A 192 29.04 10.07 -22.19
CA GLY A 192 29.17 8.63 -21.85
C GLY A 192 29.69 7.73 -22.98
N ARG A 193 30.02 8.28 -24.17
CA ARG A 193 30.39 7.47 -25.34
C ARG A 193 31.89 7.16 -25.48
N VAL A 194 32.76 7.70 -24.62
CA VAL A 194 34.23 7.51 -24.75
C VAL A 194 34.78 6.42 -23.81
N ILE A 195 34.03 5.98 -22.79
CA ILE A 195 34.52 4.96 -21.84
C ILE A 195 34.15 3.52 -22.26
N ALA A 196 33.18 3.35 -23.17
CA ALA A 196 32.72 2.03 -23.63
C ALA A 196 33.68 1.32 -24.60
N LEU A 197 34.69 2.01 -25.14
CA LEU A 197 35.70 1.39 -26.03
C LEU A 197 36.92 0.83 -25.27
N GLY A 198 37.15 1.27 -24.03
CA GLY A 198 38.29 0.80 -23.23
C GLY A 198 38.04 -0.52 -22.49
N THR A 199 36.79 -0.82 -22.13
CA THR A 199 36.44 -2.01 -21.33
C THR A 199 36.36 -3.29 -22.16
N ALA A 200 36.03 -3.20 -23.45
CA ALA A 200 36.00 -4.36 -24.34
C ALA A 200 37.41 -4.92 -24.64
N ALA A 201 38.44 -4.06 -24.73
CA ALA A 201 39.82 -4.49 -24.96
C ALA A 201 40.44 -5.18 -23.75
N VAL A 202 40.09 -4.75 -22.52
CA VAL A 202 40.59 -5.36 -21.28
C VAL A 202 39.93 -6.72 -21.03
N LEU A 203 38.64 -6.87 -21.32
CA LEU A 203 37.95 -8.15 -21.17
C LEU A 203 38.39 -9.22 -22.17
N LEU A 204 38.75 -8.82 -23.40
CA LEU A 204 39.33 -9.74 -24.39
C LEU A 204 40.75 -10.20 -24.01
N LEU A 205 41.56 -9.34 -23.41
CA LEU A 205 42.90 -9.72 -22.93
C LEU A 205 42.82 -10.66 -21.71
N CYS A 206 41.88 -10.46 -20.79
CA CYS A 206 41.67 -11.36 -19.66
C CYS A 206 41.15 -12.76 -20.09
N ALA A 207 40.29 -12.83 -21.11
CA ALA A 207 39.78 -14.09 -21.63
C ALA A 207 40.87 -14.96 -22.29
N VAL A 208 41.81 -14.34 -23.00
CA VAL A 208 42.95 -15.05 -23.61
C VAL A 208 43.93 -15.53 -22.53
N SER A 209 44.19 -14.73 -21.48
CA SER A 209 45.06 -15.17 -20.37
C SER A 209 44.44 -16.30 -19.53
N CYS A 210 43.11 -16.33 -19.36
CA CYS A 210 42.43 -17.43 -18.69
C CYS A 210 42.37 -18.71 -19.54
N GLY A 211 42.30 -18.59 -20.87
CA GLY A 211 42.33 -19.74 -21.78
C GLY A 211 43.64 -20.52 -21.70
N ILE A 212 44.78 -19.81 -21.71
CA ILE A 212 46.11 -20.44 -21.63
C ILE A 212 46.33 -21.11 -20.26
N PHE A 213 45.90 -20.47 -19.16
CA PHE A 213 46.01 -21.03 -17.82
C PHE A 213 45.13 -22.29 -17.60
N MET A 214 43.99 -22.39 -18.28
CA MET A 214 43.08 -23.54 -18.18
C MET A 214 43.55 -24.75 -19.02
N GLU A 215 44.37 -24.54 -20.05
CA GLU A 215 44.94 -25.60 -20.88
C GLU A 215 46.13 -26.28 -20.17
N GLU A 216 46.98 -25.53 -19.46
CA GLU A 216 48.03 -26.08 -18.58
C GLU A 216 47.43 -26.83 -17.37
N TYR A 217 46.30 -26.39 -16.82
CA TYR A 217 45.61 -27.07 -15.71
C TYR A 217 44.97 -28.41 -16.12
N ARG A 218 44.49 -28.54 -17.38
CA ARG A 218 43.93 -29.82 -17.90
C ARG A 218 45.02 -30.86 -18.13
N ASN A 219 46.18 -30.47 -18.65
CA ASN A 219 47.30 -31.40 -18.85
C ASN A 219 47.88 -31.90 -17.51
N GLY A 220 47.98 -31.04 -16.50
CA GLY A 220 48.45 -31.44 -15.16
C GLY A 220 47.48 -32.32 -14.35
N GLN A 221 46.19 -32.37 -14.71
CA GLN A 221 45.23 -33.30 -14.11
C GLN A 221 45.19 -34.66 -14.81
N ALA A 222 45.50 -34.72 -16.11
CA ALA A 222 45.62 -35.99 -16.84
C ALA A 222 46.81 -36.84 -16.36
N GLU A 223 47.98 -36.23 -16.16
CA GLU A 223 49.16 -36.93 -15.61
C GLU A 223 48.98 -37.41 -14.15
N ARG A 224 48.17 -36.68 -13.36
CA ARG A 224 47.82 -37.08 -11.98
C ARG A 224 46.73 -38.17 -11.93
N ALA A 225 45.88 -38.25 -12.96
CA ALA A 225 44.88 -39.30 -13.09
C ALA A 225 45.52 -40.63 -13.49
N GLU A 226 46.45 -40.61 -14.46
CA GLU A 226 47.23 -41.82 -14.85
C GLU A 226 48.09 -42.35 -13.70
N ALA A 227 48.76 -41.47 -12.93
CA ALA A 227 49.53 -41.89 -11.75
C ALA A 227 48.65 -42.40 -10.59
N ALA A 228 47.39 -41.95 -10.49
CA ALA A 228 46.44 -42.43 -9.48
C ALA A 228 45.84 -43.79 -9.87
N GLU A 229 45.65 -44.05 -11.17
CA GLU A 229 45.14 -45.30 -11.73
C GLU A 229 46.15 -46.46 -11.55
N GLU A 230 47.45 -46.19 -11.74
CA GLU A 230 48.53 -47.18 -11.52
C GLU A 230 48.69 -47.56 -10.03
N THR A 231 48.42 -46.63 -9.09
CA THR A 231 48.36 -46.93 -7.64
C THR A 231 47.04 -47.58 -7.19
N ALA A 232 45.97 -47.46 -7.96
CA ALA A 232 44.67 -48.06 -7.65
C ALA A 232 44.61 -49.54 -8.05
N GLU A 233 45.21 -49.92 -9.20
CA GLU A 233 45.34 -51.32 -9.63
C GLU A 233 46.23 -52.15 -8.69
N ALA A 234 47.24 -51.54 -8.05
CA ALA A 234 48.08 -52.21 -7.06
C ALA A 234 47.38 -52.45 -5.70
N ARG A 235 46.18 -51.89 -5.48
CA ARG A 235 45.46 -51.97 -4.20
C ARG A 235 44.17 -52.79 -4.27
N SER A 236 43.83 -53.31 -5.44
CA SER A 236 42.61 -54.10 -5.70
C SER A 236 42.77 -55.62 -5.64
N GLU A 237 43.95 -56.16 -5.31
CA GLU A 237 44.11 -57.60 -4.99
C GLU A 237 43.80 -57.95 -3.53
N GLU A 238 43.63 -56.97 -2.65
CA GLU A 238 43.33 -57.20 -1.24
C GLU A 238 42.03 -56.49 -0.88
N ARG A 239 40.95 -57.29 -0.75
CA ARG A 239 39.61 -56.96 -0.21
C ARG A 239 38.46 -57.07 -1.22
N ALA A 240 38.36 -58.25 -1.83
CA ALA A 240 37.07 -58.87 -2.04
C ALA A 240 36.48 -59.25 -0.67
N GLU A 241 35.34 -58.66 -0.29
CA GLU A 241 34.18 -59.38 0.28
C GLU A 241 33.08 -58.41 0.76
N ALA A 242 31.86 -58.75 0.33
CA ALA A 242 30.51 -58.37 0.79
C ALA A 242 29.92 -57.00 0.36
N THR A 243 29.10 -56.92 -0.71
CA THR A 243 27.61 -57.09 -0.81
C THR A 243 26.81 -56.22 0.16
N ALA A 244 25.68 -55.57 -0.17
CA ALA A 244 24.90 -55.32 -1.39
C ALA A 244 23.73 -54.34 -1.03
N GLU A 245 22.97 -53.92 -2.04
CA GLU A 245 21.61 -53.33 -2.04
C GLU A 245 21.42 -51.79 -1.90
N GLU A 246 21.06 -51.19 -3.04
CA GLU A 246 20.13 -50.04 -3.23
C GLU A 246 18.66 -50.56 -3.23
N PRO A 247 17.54 -49.77 -3.39
CA PRO A 247 17.37 -48.32 -3.63
C PRO A 247 16.18 -47.63 -2.86
N GLU A 248 15.94 -46.34 -3.22
CA GLU A 248 14.63 -45.73 -3.58
C GLU A 248 13.90 -44.69 -2.69
N MET A 249 13.20 -43.80 -3.40
CA MET A 249 12.61 -42.49 -3.08
C MET A 249 11.30 -42.53 -2.25
N ALA A 250 10.99 -41.40 -1.58
CA ALA A 250 9.59 -40.94 -1.42
C ALA A 250 9.50 -39.41 -1.22
N GLN A 251 8.54 -38.81 -1.94
CA GLN A 251 8.05 -37.43 -1.84
C GLN A 251 6.94 -37.36 -0.79
N GLU A 252 6.79 -36.24 -0.08
CA GLU A 252 5.54 -35.87 0.60
C GLU A 252 5.26 -34.37 0.45
N MET A 253 4.07 -34.04 -0.06
CA MET A 253 3.41 -32.75 0.12
C MET A 253 2.45 -32.85 1.32
N PRO A 254 2.17 -31.78 2.08
CA PRO A 254 1.11 -31.81 3.08
C PRO A 254 -0.25 -31.33 2.54
N ASP A 255 -1.28 -32.07 2.94
CA ASP A 255 -2.71 -31.89 2.69
C ASP A 255 -3.28 -30.56 3.24
N PHE A 256 -4.08 -29.88 2.42
CA PHE A 256 -4.96 -28.80 2.84
C PHE A 256 -6.34 -29.37 3.18
N VAL A 257 -6.61 -29.53 4.48
CA VAL A 257 -7.89 -30.02 5.00
C VAL A 257 -8.88 -28.86 5.13
N SER A 258 -10.03 -29.03 4.47
CA SER A 258 -11.25 -28.26 4.63
C SER A 258 -11.86 -28.49 6.02
N GLY A 259 -12.28 -27.40 6.67
CA GLY A 259 -12.97 -27.44 7.96
C GLY A 259 -13.90 -26.25 8.13
N GLU A 260 -15.14 -26.41 7.66
CA GLU A 260 -16.28 -25.63 8.15
C GLU A 260 -16.62 -26.11 9.58
N GLN A 261 -16.32 -25.32 10.61
CA GLN A 261 -17.05 -25.36 11.88
C GLN A 261 -17.15 -23.94 12.45
N GLY A 262 -18.38 -23.50 12.67
CA GLY A 262 -18.68 -22.29 13.42
C GLY A 262 -18.47 -22.52 14.90
N GLU A 263 -17.58 -21.74 15.49
CA GLU A 263 -17.56 -21.49 16.93
C GLU A 263 -18.10 -20.07 17.17
N GLU A 264 -19.20 -19.98 17.92
CA GLU A 264 -19.66 -18.73 18.53
C GLU A 264 -18.55 -18.21 19.45
N ARG A 265 -17.94 -17.08 19.09
CA ARG A 265 -16.90 -16.42 19.87
C ARG A 265 -17.47 -15.16 20.51
N ASP A 266 -17.28 -15.03 21.82
CA ASP A 266 -17.66 -13.89 22.66
C ASP A 266 -17.33 -12.54 21.99
N PRO A 267 -18.29 -11.59 21.86
CA PRO A 267 -18.13 -10.40 21.03
C PRO A 267 -17.20 -9.31 21.61
N ASP A 268 -16.72 -9.46 22.85
CA ASP A 268 -16.03 -8.38 23.59
C ASP A 268 -14.49 -8.57 23.70
N GLY A 269 -13.93 -9.55 22.98
CA GLY A 269 -12.53 -9.97 23.13
C GLY A 269 -11.65 -9.91 21.88
N THR A 270 -12.14 -9.39 20.75
CA THR A 270 -11.33 -9.34 19.52
C THR A 270 -10.38 -8.15 19.60
N ASP A 271 -9.08 -8.42 19.64
CA ASP A 271 -8.05 -7.37 19.54
C ASP A 271 -8.32 -6.52 18.30
N PRO A 272 -8.59 -5.21 18.44
CA PRO A 272 -8.88 -4.35 17.29
C PRO A 272 -7.72 -4.25 16.29
N ALA A 273 -6.51 -4.70 16.67
CA ALA A 273 -5.36 -4.82 15.75
C ALA A 273 -5.37 -6.11 14.91
N ALA A 274 -6.15 -7.13 15.27
CA ALA A 274 -6.13 -8.44 14.59
C ALA A 274 -6.68 -8.39 13.16
N LEU A 275 -7.70 -7.57 12.90
CA LEU A 275 -8.28 -7.48 11.55
C LEU A 275 -7.34 -6.75 10.56
N PRO A 276 -6.73 -5.60 10.88
CA PRO A 276 -5.70 -4.99 10.05
C PRO A 276 -4.50 -5.91 9.78
N GLU A 277 -4.01 -6.64 10.79
CA GLU A 277 -2.90 -7.58 10.63
C GLU A 277 -3.26 -8.72 9.67
N LEU A 278 -4.44 -9.33 9.84
CA LEU A 278 -4.94 -10.37 8.94
C LEU A 278 -5.09 -9.87 7.49
N VAL A 279 -5.55 -8.62 7.30
CA VAL A 279 -5.64 -8.01 5.96
C VAL A 279 -4.25 -7.85 5.34
N GLN A 280 -3.25 -7.46 6.13
CA GLN A 280 -1.88 -7.32 5.65
C GLN A 280 -1.24 -8.67 5.31
N GLU A 281 -1.45 -9.68 6.15
CA GLU A 281 -0.97 -11.05 5.91
C GLU A 281 -1.61 -11.67 4.66
N THR A 282 -2.92 -11.52 4.49
CA THR A 282 -3.63 -12.03 3.31
C THR A 282 -3.18 -11.32 2.04
N ALA A 283 -2.96 -9.99 2.07
CA ALA A 283 -2.40 -9.26 0.93
C ALA A 283 -0.97 -9.72 0.59
N ALA A 284 -0.11 -9.90 1.59
CA ALA A 284 1.25 -10.38 1.39
C ALA A 284 1.30 -11.80 0.80
N ALA A 285 0.38 -12.67 1.19
CA ALA A 285 0.26 -14.02 0.63
C ALA A 285 -0.12 -14.00 -0.86
N LEU A 286 -1.08 -13.16 -1.26
CA LEU A 286 -1.45 -12.98 -2.66
C LEU A 286 -0.28 -12.41 -3.49
N ASP A 287 0.44 -11.43 -2.95
CA ASP A 287 1.62 -10.85 -3.61
C ASP A 287 2.73 -11.89 -3.78
N ALA A 288 2.97 -12.74 -2.77
CA ALA A 288 3.95 -13.81 -2.85
C ALA A 288 3.59 -14.81 -3.96
N ALA A 289 2.33 -15.24 -4.05
CA ALA A 289 1.85 -16.15 -5.09
C ALA A 289 1.98 -15.55 -6.50
N LEU A 290 1.77 -14.24 -6.67
CA LEU A 290 2.02 -13.56 -7.94
C LEU A 290 3.51 -13.44 -8.29
N LEU A 291 4.38 -13.25 -7.29
CA LEU A 291 5.83 -13.10 -7.49
C LEU A 291 6.51 -14.37 -8.01
N GLU A 292 5.93 -15.54 -7.73
CA GLU A 292 6.39 -16.81 -8.30
C GLU A 292 6.26 -16.83 -9.83
N ASN A 293 5.38 -15.99 -10.40
CA ASN A 293 5.15 -15.85 -11.83
C ASN A 293 4.87 -17.20 -12.53
N THR A 294 4.16 -18.08 -11.82
CA THR A 294 3.73 -19.40 -12.31
C THR A 294 2.25 -19.38 -12.66
N SER A 295 1.81 -20.29 -13.54
CA SER A 295 0.39 -20.47 -13.83
C SER A 295 -0.40 -20.93 -12.61
N GLN A 296 0.23 -21.72 -11.73
CA GLN A 296 -0.38 -22.20 -10.49
C GLN A 296 -0.59 -21.07 -9.48
N GLY A 297 0.43 -20.25 -9.20
CA GLY A 297 0.29 -19.08 -8.32
C GLY A 297 -0.78 -18.10 -8.81
N ASN A 298 -0.88 -17.91 -10.13
CA ASN A 298 -1.96 -17.11 -10.72
C ASN A 298 -3.36 -17.71 -10.47
N GLN A 299 -3.51 -19.03 -10.54
CA GLN A 299 -4.80 -19.69 -10.25
C GLN A 299 -5.17 -19.58 -8.77
N GLU A 300 -4.20 -19.76 -7.87
CA GLU A 300 -4.40 -19.61 -6.43
C GLU A 300 -4.87 -18.19 -6.08
N VAL A 301 -4.24 -17.16 -6.67
CA VAL A 301 -4.63 -15.76 -6.50
C VAL A 301 -6.04 -15.50 -7.04
N LEU A 302 -6.39 -16.07 -8.18
CA LEU A 302 -7.74 -15.91 -8.74
C LEU A 302 -8.81 -16.55 -7.86
N LEU A 303 -8.56 -17.73 -7.30
CA LEU A 303 -9.50 -18.42 -6.41
C LEU A 303 -9.63 -17.68 -5.07
N ALA A 304 -8.52 -17.47 -4.37
CA ALA A 304 -8.50 -16.81 -3.06
C ALA A 304 -8.97 -15.35 -3.17
N GLY A 305 -8.56 -14.64 -4.21
CA GLY A 305 -8.96 -13.25 -4.46
C GLY A 305 -10.46 -13.10 -4.70
N LYS A 306 -11.08 -13.99 -5.48
CA LYS A 306 -12.55 -13.99 -5.68
C LYS A 306 -13.29 -14.25 -4.38
N GLU A 307 -12.84 -15.24 -3.60
CA GLU A 307 -13.47 -15.55 -2.32
C GLU A 307 -13.36 -14.37 -1.33
N LEU A 308 -12.20 -13.73 -1.27
CA LEU A 308 -11.96 -12.54 -0.46
C LEU A 308 -12.82 -11.35 -0.92
N GLU A 309 -12.94 -11.09 -2.22
CA GLU A 309 -13.79 -10.03 -2.78
C GLU A 309 -15.24 -10.23 -2.31
N GLN A 310 -15.79 -11.43 -2.49
CA GLN A 310 -17.16 -11.76 -2.07
C GLN A 310 -17.36 -11.60 -0.56
N LYS A 311 -16.45 -12.14 0.28
CA LYS A 311 -16.56 -12.01 1.75
C LYS A 311 -16.49 -10.56 2.21
N THR A 312 -15.58 -9.78 1.62
CA THR A 312 -15.39 -8.36 1.95
C THR A 312 -16.61 -7.54 1.56
N LEU A 313 -17.17 -7.77 0.37
CA LEU A 313 -18.37 -7.07 -0.09
C LEU A 313 -19.58 -7.35 0.81
N ARG A 314 -19.78 -8.60 1.26
CA ARG A 314 -20.85 -8.95 2.21
C ARG A 314 -20.68 -8.21 3.54
N ALA A 315 -19.47 -8.19 4.09
CA ALA A 315 -19.18 -7.49 5.34
C ALA A 315 -19.37 -5.98 5.21
N LEU A 316 -18.88 -5.37 4.12
CA LEU A 316 -19.05 -3.96 3.84
C LEU A 316 -20.52 -3.58 3.64
N ALA A 317 -21.28 -4.35 2.86
CA ALA A 317 -22.69 -4.07 2.63
C ALA A 317 -23.49 -4.07 3.94
N ALA A 318 -23.26 -5.08 4.80
CA ALA A 318 -23.88 -5.14 6.13
C ALA A 318 -23.43 -3.98 7.04
N ALA A 319 -22.16 -3.58 7.00
CA ALA A 319 -21.67 -2.43 7.77
C ALA A 319 -22.28 -1.11 7.27
N TYR A 320 -22.38 -0.91 5.95
CA TYR A 320 -23.00 0.27 5.37
C TYR A 320 -24.50 0.37 5.68
N GLU A 321 -25.24 -0.74 5.69
CA GLU A 321 -26.63 -0.74 6.17
C GLU A 321 -26.72 -0.29 7.63
N ARG A 322 -25.86 -0.83 8.51
CA ARG A 322 -25.86 -0.49 9.95
C ARG A 322 -25.50 0.95 10.25
N GLU A 323 -24.63 1.54 9.43
CA GLU A 323 -24.20 2.94 9.54
C GLU A 323 -25.07 3.88 8.68
N GLU A 324 -26.22 3.41 8.18
CA GLU A 324 -27.20 4.18 7.38
C GLU A 324 -26.61 4.82 6.11
N MET A 325 -25.56 4.23 5.54
CA MET A 325 -24.88 4.67 4.33
C MET A 325 -25.51 4.04 3.08
N ALA A 326 -26.76 4.41 2.77
CA ALA A 326 -27.58 3.75 1.74
C ALA A 326 -26.91 3.68 0.34
N GLU A 327 -26.30 4.77 -0.15
CA GLU A 327 -25.63 4.77 -1.46
C GLU A 327 -24.45 3.78 -1.52
N ASN A 328 -23.67 3.72 -0.45
CA ASN A 328 -22.54 2.80 -0.34
C ASN A 328 -23.01 1.34 -0.26
N ALA A 329 -24.09 1.08 0.49
CA ALA A 329 -24.71 -0.24 0.58
C ALA A 329 -25.24 -0.68 -0.80
N ILE A 330 -25.98 0.18 -1.52
CA ILE A 330 -26.47 -0.11 -2.87
C ILE A 330 -25.31 -0.46 -3.82
N ARG A 331 -24.19 0.29 -3.75
CA ARG A 331 -23.01 0.01 -4.57
C ARG A 331 -22.34 -1.32 -4.21
N ALA A 332 -22.24 -1.64 -2.93
CA ALA A 332 -21.67 -2.90 -2.46
C ALA A 332 -22.53 -4.10 -2.88
N TYR A 333 -23.86 -4.01 -2.72
CA TYR A 333 -24.78 -5.06 -3.16
C TYR A 333 -24.80 -5.23 -4.68
N ARG A 334 -24.71 -4.15 -5.46
CA ARG A 334 -24.57 -4.24 -6.92
C ARG A 334 -23.36 -5.10 -7.29
N ARG A 335 -22.19 -4.78 -6.73
CA ARG A 335 -20.98 -5.55 -7.01
C ARG A 335 -21.10 -6.99 -6.54
N LEU A 336 -21.74 -7.23 -5.39
CA LEU A 336 -21.97 -8.57 -4.86
C LEU A 336 -22.86 -9.40 -5.79
N ILE A 337 -23.92 -8.82 -6.35
CA ILE A 337 -24.79 -9.47 -7.34
C ILE A 337 -23.99 -9.87 -8.58
N GLU A 338 -22.98 -9.11 -8.98
CA GLU A 338 -22.11 -9.42 -10.14
C GLU A 338 -21.12 -10.56 -9.86
N VAL A 339 -20.49 -10.58 -8.68
CA VAL A 339 -19.33 -11.46 -8.40
C VAL A 339 -19.65 -12.73 -7.62
N GLU A 340 -20.82 -12.81 -7.00
CA GLU A 340 -21.26 -13.98 -6.25
C GLU A 340 -21.71 -15.10 -7.20
N ASP A 341 -21.43 -16.35 -6.84
CA ASP A 341 -21.83 -17.53 -7.61
C ASP A 341 -23.00 -18.29 -6.95
N ARG A 342 -23.19 -18.12 -5.63
CA ARG A 342 -24.22 -18.82 -4.87
C ARG A 342 -25.57 -18.13 -5.03
N SER A 343 -26.52 -18.82 -5.67
CA SER A 343 -27.86 -18.30 -5.97
C SER A 343 -28.56 -17.67 -4.76
N GLY A 344 -28.57 -18.34 -3.61
CA GLY A 344 -29.19 -17.80 -2.40
C GLY A 344 -28.54 -16.51 -1.87
N MET A 345 -27.23 -16.32 -2.09
CA MET A 345 -26.53 -15.10 -1.70
C MET A 345 -26.78 -13.95 -2.68
N ILE A 346 -26.91 -14.26 -3.98
CA ILE A 346 -27.32 -13.30 -5.02
C ILE A 346 -28.74 -12.81 -4.74
N GLU A 347 -29.65 -13.71 -4.42
CA GLU A 347 -31.04 -13.39 -4.08
C GLU A 347 -31.11 -12.46 -2.86
N GLN A 348 -30.40 -12.78 -1.78
CA GLN A 348 -30.37 -11.94 -0.58
C GLN A 348 -29.78 -10.55 -0.87
N ALA A 349 -28.66 -10.47 -1.59
CA ALA A 349 -28.05 -9.21 -2.00
C ALA A 349 -29.00 -8.37 -2.87
N GLY A 350 -29.69 -9.04 -3.80
CA GLY A 350 -30.74 -8.48 -4.64
C GLY A 350 -31.86 -7.85 -3.83
N ILE A 351 -32.48 -8.62 -2.94
CA ILE A 351 -33.57 -8.15 -2.08
C ILE A 351 -33.16 -6.92 -1.28
N ARG A 352 -31.99 -6.96 -0.63
CA ARG A 352 -31.46 -5.82 0.16
C ARG A 352 -31.25 -4.58 -0.68
N LYS A 353 -30.65 -4.72 -1.87
CA LYS A 353 -30.49 -3.61 -2.81
C LYS A 353 -31.83 -3.02 -3.23
N MET A 354 -32.81 -3.86 -3.57
CA MET A 354 -34.15 -3.40 -3.96
C MET A 354 -34.85 -2.63 -2.83
N GLU A 355 -34.72 -3.10 -1.58
CA GLU A 355 -35.27 -2.40 -0.41
C GLU A 355 -34.66 -1.02 -0.21
N LEU A 356 -33.33 -0.90 -0.34
CA LEU A 356 -32.62 0.36 -0.22
C LEU A 356 -32.99 1.34 -1.35
N GLU A 357 -33.11 0.85 -2.58
CA GLU A 357 -33.55 1.65 -3.73
C GLU A 357 -35.00 2.13 -3.56
N ALA A 358 -35.90 1.26 -3.10
CA ALA A 358 -37.29 1.60 -2.82
C ALA A 358 -37.43 2.60 -1.65
N ALA A 359 -36.63 2.45 -0.58
CA ALA A 359 -36.59 3.39 0.54
C ALA A 359 -36.15 4.80 0.11
N ALA A 360 -35.33 4.90 -0.94
CA ALA A 360 -34.95 6.14 -1.58
C ALA A 360 -35.97 6.66 -2.62
N GLY A 361 -37.13 6.01 -2.76
CA GLY A 361 -38.17 6.36 -3.73
C GLY A 361 -37.84 5.97 -5.18
N MET A 362 -36.79 5.19 -5.40
CA MET A 362 -36.32 4.76 -6.73
C MET A 362 -36.98 3.43 -7.15
N TYR A 363 -38.30 3.37 -7.17
CA TYR A 363 -39.05 2.13 -7.43
C TYR A 363 -38.73 1.50 -8.80
N ALA A 364 -38.59 2.31 -9.85
CA ALA A 364 -38.19 1.84 -11.19
C ALA A 364 -36.84 1.10 -11.15
N GLN A 365 -35.88 1.64 -10.39
CA GLN A 365 -34.55 1.05 -10.24
C GLN A 365 -34.61 -0.25 -9.43
N ALA A 366 -35.43 -0.27 -8.37
CA ALA A 366 -35.66 -1.48 -7.57
C ALA A 366 -36.27 -2.62 -8.41
N VAL A 367 -37.19 -2.30 -9.34
CA VAL A 367 -37.76 -3.28 -10.28
C VAL A 367 -36.68 -3.85 -11.20
N LEU A 368 -35.86 -2.99 -11.81
CA LEU A 368 -34.74 -3.42 -12.67
C LEU A 368 -33.76 -4.32 -11.92
N THR A 369 -33.44 -3.97 -10.67
CA THR A 369 -32.60 -4.80 -9.80
C THR A 369 -33.22 -6.19 -9.58
N GLY A 370 -34.52 -6.27 -9.34
CA GLY A 370 -35.20 -7.55 -9.17
C GLY A 370 -35.15 -8.41 -10.44
N GLU A 371 -35.33 -7.80 -11.61
CA GLU A 371 -35.25 -8.49 -12.91
C GLU A 371 -33.84 -9.04 -13.16
N GLU A 372 -32.80 -8.25 -12.90
CA GLU A 372 -31.39 -8.68 -12.97
C GLU A 372 -31.12 -9.89 -12.05
N VAL A 373 -31.67 -9.86 -10.84
CA VAL A 373 -31.53 -10.97 -9.89
C VAL A 373 -32.21 -12.21 -10.43
N LEU A 374 -33.45 -12.12 -10.93
CA LEU A 374 -34.17 -13.25 -11.51
C LEU A 374 -33.45 -13.84 -12.73
N GLU A 375 -32.83 -13.02 -13.57
CA GLU A 375 -32.02 -13.50 -14.69
C GLU A 375 -30.86 -14.39 -14.21
N ARG A 376 -30.28 -14.06 -13.04
CA ARG A 376 -29.17 -14.79 -12.45
C ARG A 376 -29.56 -16.02 -11.63
N VAL A 377 -30.62 -15.93 -10.82
CA VAL A 377 -31.04 -17.03 -9.92
C VAL A 377 -32.13 -17.93 -10.52
N GLY A 378 -32.72 -17.53 -11.65
CA GLY A 378 -33.78 -18.24 -12.35
C GLY A 378 -35.16 -17.93 -11.77
N GLU A 379 -35.44 -18.37 -10.55
CA GLU A 379 -36.74 -18.19 -9.90
C GLU A 379 -36.57 -17.77 -8.44
N SER A 380 -37.29 -16.73 -8.03
CA SER A 380 -37.44 -16.33 -6.63
C SER A 380 -38.83 -15.74 -6.41
N GLN A 381 -39.61 -16.35 -5.52
CA GLN A 381 -40.94 -15.86 -5.15
C GLN A 381 -40.85 -14.49 -4.48
N THR A 382 -39.93 -14.33 -3.53
CA THR A 382 -39.75 -13.07 -2.79
C THR A 382 -39.33 -11.92 -3.68
N VAL A 383 -38.42 -12.14 -4.63
CA VAL A 383 -38.03 -11.10 -5.59
C VAL A 383 -39.19 -10.74 -6.52
N THR A 384 -39.95 -11.75 -6.99
CA THR A 384 -41.11 -11.54 -7.87
C THR A 384 -42.22 -10.73 -7.19
N GLU A 385 -42.54 -11.03 -5.92
CA GLU A 385 -43.53 -10.30 -5.12
C GLU A 385 -43.12 -8.82 -4.94
N ARG A 386 -41.84 -8.57 -4.65
CA ARG A 386 -41.32 -7.20 -4.51
C ARG A 386 -41.33 -6.42 -5.80
N ILE A 387 -41.00 -7.06 -6.94
CA ILE A 387 -41.13 -6.43 -8.26
C ILE A 387 -42.58 -5.97 -8.49
N GLN A 388 -43.56 -6.83 -8.21
CA GLN A 388 -44.98 -6.49 -8.38
C GLN A 388 -45.38 -5.34 -7.46
N GLN A 389 -44.96 -5.38 -6.20
CA GLN A 389 -45.22 -4.30 -5.22
C GLN A 389 -44.63 -2.96 -5.67
N TYR A 390 -43.36 -2.94 -6.09
CA TYR A 390 -42.69 -1.70 -6.50
C TYR A 390 -43.21 -1.16 -7.84
N ARG A 391 -43.65 -2.01 -8.77
CA ARG A 391 -44.37 -1.56 -9.98
C ARG A 391 -45.70 -0.88 -9.65
N ALA A 392 -46.45 -1.40 -8.67
CA ALA A 392 -47.71 -0.80 -8.22
C ALA A 392 -47.49 0.55 -7.50
N LEU A 393 -46.39 0.68 -6.76
CA LEU A 393 -45.98 1.95 -6.13
C LEU A 393 -45.49 2.97 -7.16
N GLU A 394 -44.77 2.54 -8.20
CA GLU A 394 -44.34 3.39 -9.31
C GLU A 394 -45.54 3.89 -10.14
N SER A 395 -46.54 3.04 -10.40
CA SER A 395 -47.76 3.42 -11.14
C SER A 395 -48.72 4.29 -10.34
N GLY A 396 -48.48 4.47 -9.03
CA GLY A 396 -49.35 5.25 -8.13
C GLY A 396 -50.66 4.53 -7.76
N GLU A 397 -50.71 3.20 -7.93
CA GLU A 397 -51.91 2.39 -7.67
C GLU A 397 -52.10 2.06 -6.17
N VAL A 398 -51.11 2.37 -5.32
CA VAL A 398 -51.18 2.15 -3.86
C VAL A 398 -50.93 3.46 -3.12
N GLN A 399 -52.01 4.08 -2.60
CA GLN A 399 -51.92 5.09 -1.55
C GLN A 399 -51.45 4.41 -0.26
N THR A 400 -50.40 4.94 0.35
CA THR A 400 -49.89 4.53 1.66
C THR A 400 -50.92 4.87 2.75
N ASP A 401 -51.79 3.91 3.08
CA ASP A 401 -52.47 3.87 4.37
C ASP A 401 -51.52 3.23 5.39
N ALA A 402 -50.71 4.06 6.07
CA ALA A 402 -50.20 3.80 7.42
C ALA A 402 -49.30 4.96 7.90
N ALA A 403 -49.84 5.82 8.78
CA ALA A 403 -49.39 5.93 10.19
C ALA A 403 -50.06 7.14 10.87
N GLU A 404 -51.06 6.85 11.71
CA GLU A 404 -51.28 7.53 13.00
C GLU A 404 -50.23 7.08 14.02
#